data_AF-A0A2W6AHR4-F1
#
_entry.id   AF-A0A2W6AHR4-F1
#
_cell.length_a   1.000
_cell.length_b   1.000
_cell.length_c   1.000
_cell.angle_alpha   90.00
_cell.angle_beta   90.00
_cell.angle_gamma   90.00
#
_symmetry.space_group_name_H-M   'P 1'
#
loop_
_entity.id
_entity.type
_entity.pdbx_description
1 polymer ?
#
loop_
_entity_poly.entity_id
_entity_poly.type
_entity_poly.pdbx_seq_one_letter_code
_entity_poly.pdbx_strand_id
1 'polypeptide(L)'
;MRHPRLVLTLALIGLSGAGSSLVAHAASRRSSSVLVAFVRQDNVWVARADGGAARRLTGDGTGTRIVNGRQVTYAYLAWSPTQTRLLVARFESNSSPGSPYRQGWSVETWTSGSSKFLRLVTNVNSQDFVPQWSSDGRKISYMSSSRYDDKSTMFKNTVKAADLSGRIAGLTRFKAREGCLDASTDPSELTFWNLVGPGGIRQTFIWSSAGRFVVYSTECIHTGLTYRSLAGGPERLVGRWMIEAVLSPNGGRLIGVDRRGLVLSNVDGSARRLFSGTAAARLPVWSPDGRFVYYMARRTLQTLHYHDRAGNLFEIQVNRSSIDRLDLVSGRVQAILTLPVHAFANLAVSADGRWLYFTEISNSDQLYRHLVGAPKVTNAMLTQYGPTTNTLRISTGGGRSQVVARDAGQIAVSNTGG
;
A
#
# COMPACT_ATOMS: atom_id res chain seq x y z
N MET A 1 21.73 74.97 -11.61
CA MET A 1 22.83 74.83 -12.60
C MET A 1 23.85 73.84 -12.07
N ARG A 2 24.52 73.13 -12.97
CA ARG A 2 25.35 71.91 -12.81
C ARG A 2 26.45 71.96 -11.74
N HIS A 3 26.60 70.83 -11.01
CA HIS A 3 27.83 70.09 -10.59
C HIS A 3 29.05 70.83 -9.98
N PRO A 4 30.07 70.14 -9.37
CA PRO A 4 30.28 68.71 -9.07
C PRO A 4 30.81 68.37 -7.64
N ARG A 5 30.97 67.05 -7.47
CA ARG A 5 31.68 66.22 -6.47
C ARG A 5 33.08 66.72 -6.05
N LEU A 6 33.52 66.42 -4.82
CA LEU A 6 34.67 65.53 -4.57
C LEU A 6 34.77 65.06 -3.10
N VAL A 7 35.43 63.92 -2.95
CA VAL A 7 35.61 63.05 -1.77
C VAL A 7 36.78 63.51 -0.91
N LEU A 8 36.71 63.31 0.41
CA LEU A 8 37.86 63.34 1.32
C LEU A 8 37.89 62.09 2.20
N THR A 9 39.08 61.52 2.39
CA THR A 9 39.38 60.33 3.20
C THR A 9 40.26 60.74 4.37
N LEU A 10 39.94 60.32 5.61
CA LEU A 10 40.80 60.18 6.83
C LEU A 10 39.85 59.93 8.01
N ALA A 11 40.09 59.20 9.10
CA ALA A 11 40.98 58.11 9.49
C ALA A 11 40.42 57.54 10.84
N LEU A 12 40.80 56.31 11.20
CA LEU A 12 40.33 55.55 12.37
C LEU A 12 40.75 56.13 13.73
N ILE A 13 39.84 56.07 14.72
CA ILE A 13 40.00 55.58 16.12
C ILE A 13 38.56 55.18 16.56
N GLY A 14 38.17 53.98 16.98
CA GLY A 14 38.82 52.93 17.76
C GLY A 14 38.23 52.92 19.18
N LEU A 15 37.17 52.12 19.43
CA LEU A 15 36.92 51.39 20.70
C LEU A 15 35.56 50.63 20.68
N SER A 16 35.70 49.32 20.47
CA SER A 16 34.94 48.20 21.04
C SER A 16 33.53 48.44 21.59
N GLY A 17 32.53 48.08 20.78
CA GLY A 17 31.25 47.57 21.24
C GLY A 17 30.82 46.49 20.26
N ALA A 18 31.22 45.24 20.52
CA ALA A 18 30.85 44.10 19.69
C ALA A 18 29.33 43.93 19.73
N GLY A 19 28.66 44.48 18.72
CA GLY A 19 27.26 44.19 18.45
C GLY A 19 27.15 42.71 18.11
N SER A 20 26.46 41.97 18.97
CA SER A 20 26.02 40.61 18.73
C SER A 20 25.00 40.62 17.58
N SER A 21 25.48 40.75 16.34
CA SER A 21 24.71 40.34 15.17
C SER A 21 24.70 38.82 15.17
N LEU A 22 23.72 38.25 15.87
CA LEU A 22 23.26 36.90 15.62
C LEU A 22 22.77 36.87 14.17
N VAL A 23 23.70 36.59 13.24
CA VAL A 23 23.37 36.00 11.96
C VAL A 23 22.83 34.62 12.31
N ALA A 24 21.53 34.58 12.60
CA ALA A 24 20.78 33.36 12.61
C ALA A 24 21.00 32.75 11.22
N HIS A 25 21.89 31.77 11.15
CA HIS A 25 21.84 30.75 10.13
C HIS A 25 20.49 30.06 10.36
N ALA A 26 19.45 30.63 9.77
CA ALA A 26 18.27 29.87 9.40
C ALA A 26 18.77 28.88 8.36
N ALA A 27 19.43 27.81 8.84
CA ALA A 27 19.48 26.57 8.14
C ALA A 27 18.02 26.27 7.85
N SER A 28 17.60 26.51 6.60
CA SER A 28 16.32 26.04 6.14
C SER A 28 16.42 24.53 6.19
N ARG A 29 16.10 23.95 7.35
CA ARG A 29 15.57 22.60 7.41
C ARG A 29 14.28 22.69 6.61
N ARG A 30 14.38 22.58 5.29
CA ARG A 30 13.29 22.06 4.49
C ARG A 30 13.10 20.67 5.08
N SER A 31 12.24 20.58 6.10
CA SER A 31 11.55 19.36 6.44
C SER A 31 11.11 18.79 5.10
N SER A 32 11.76 17.71 4.66
CA SER A 32 11.32 17.00 3.48
C SER A 32 9.91 16.52 3.83
N SER A 33 8.92 17.25 3.33
CA SER A 33 7.53 16.99 3.69
C SER A 33 7.17 15.59 3.22
N VAL A 34 6.82 14.71 4.16
CA VAL A 34 6.29 13.38 3.86
C VAL A 34 5.13 13.56 2.88
N LEU A 35 5.22 12.92 1.72
CA LEU A 35 4.17 12.89 0.72
C LEU A 35 3.34 11.63 0.89
N VAL A 36 2.04 11.75 0.68
CA VAL A 36 1.15 10.61 0.53
C VAL A 36 0.63 10.64 -0.89
N ALA A 37 0.99 9.62 -1.66
CA ALA A 37 0.38 9.34 -2.94
C ALA A 37 -0.89 8.51 -2.71
N PHE A 38 -1.95 8.78 -3.46
CA PHE A 38 -3.20 8.06 -3.33
C PHE A 38 -4.02 8.07 -4.62
N VAL A 39 -4.96 7.13 -4.73
CA VAL A 39 -5.93 7.10 -5.83
C VAL A 39 -7.23 7.74 -5.38
N ARG A 40 -7.69 8.74 -6.14
CA ARG A 40 -8.97 9.43 -5.93
C ARG A 40 -9.59 9.76 -7.29
N GLN A 41 -10.89 9.52 -7.43
CA GLN A 41 -11.60 9.68 -8.70
C GLN A 41 -10.85 8.98 -9.84
N ASP A 42 -10.48 7.71 -9.61
CA ASP A 42 -9.77 6.84 -10.56
C ASP A 42 -8.39 7.34 -11.02
N ASN A 43 -7.82 8.38 -10.40
CA ASN A 43 -6.55 8.97 -10.81
C ASN A 43 -5.58 9.05 -9.63
N VAL A 44 -4.29 9.14 -9.95
CA VAL A 44 -3.23 9.25 -8.93
C VAL A 44 -3.08 10.71 -8.52
N TRP A 45 -3.02 10.93 -7.22
CA TRP A 45 -2.79 12.22 -6.57
C TRP A 45 -1.63 12.12 -5.59
N VAL A 46 -1.09 13.27 -5.21
CA VAL A 46 -0.13 13.38 -4.11
C VAL A 46 -0.49 14.57 -3.22
N ALA A 47 -0.40 14.39 -1.91
CA ALA A 47 -0.56 15.46 -0.93
C ALA A 47 0.58 15.42 0.09
N ARG A 48 0.79 16.53 0.80
CA ARG A 48 1.65 16.49 1.99
C ARG A 48 0.90 15.83 3.14
N ALA A 49 1.60 15.00 3.89
CA ALA A 49 1.08 14.26 5.02
C ALA A 49 0.65 15.15 6.19
N ASP A 50 1.26 16.32 6.33
CA ASP A 50 0.93 17.32 7.34
C ASP A 50 -0.19 18.28 6.93
N GLY A 51 -0.75 18.09 5.74
CA GLY A 51 -1.82 18.89 5.21
C GLY A 51 -1.37 19.77 4.05
N GLY A 52 -2.33 20.24 3.27
CA GLY A 52 -2.11 21.04 2.07
C GLY A 52 -2.91 20.52 0.88
N ALA A 53 -2.93 21.31 -0.20
CA ALA A 53 -3.66 20.94 -1.40
C ALA A 53 -3.07 19.68 -2.06
N ALA A 54 -3.94 18.74 -2.40
CA ALA A 54 -3.57 17.57 -3.18
C ALA A 54 -3.35 17.96 -4.66
N ARG A 55 -2.28 17.46 -5.27
CA ARG A 55 -1.97 17.64 -6.69
C ARG A 55 -2.29 16.37 -7.47
N ARG A 56 -3.06 16.49 -8.54
CA ARG A 56 -3.35 15.39 -9.47
C ARG A 56 -2.12 15.09 -10.32
N LEU A 57 -1.75 13.81 -10.45
CA LEU A 57 -0.62 13.33 -11.25
C LEU A 57 -1.07 12.72 -12.58
N THR A 58 -2.27 12.13 -12.64
CA THR A 58 -2.82 11.48 -13.85
C THR A 58 -4.20 12.00 -14.19
N GLY A 59 -4.55 12.03 -15.48
CA GLY A 59 -5.77 12.65 -16.01
C GLY A 59 -6.75 11.68 -16.69
N ASP A 60 -6.30 10.46 -16.97
CA ASP A 60 -6.90 9.54 -17.94
C ASP A 60 -7.55 8.30 -17.30
N GLY A 61 -7.57 8.22 -15.97
CA GLY A 61 -8.24 7.14 -15.25
C GLY A 61 -9.75 7.20 -15.38
N THR A 62 -10.37 6.07 -15.70
CA THR A 62 -11.81 5.93 -15.98
C THR A 62 -12.50 4.92 -15.06
N GLY A 63 -11.75 4.27 -14.17
CA GLY A 63 -12.28 3.27 -13.24
C GLY A 63 -12.77 2.05 -14.00
N THR A 64 -14.03 1.64 -13.74
CA THR A 64 -14.70 0.54 -14.45
C THR A 64 -15.34 0.97 -15.76
N ARG A 65 -15.33 2.26 -16.10
CA ARG A 65 -16.00 2.78 -17.29
C ARG A 65 -15.09 2.64 -18.52
N ILE A 66 -15.69 2.22 -19.62
CA ILE A 66 -15.07 2.25 -20.95
C ILE A 66 -15.37 3.62 -21.57
N VAL A 67 -14.33 4.40 -21.83
CA VAL A 67 -14.41 5.73 -22.48
C VAL A 67 -13.62 5.65 -23.77
N ASN A 68 -14.27 5.92 -24.90
CA ASN A 68 -13.66 5.80 -26.24
C ASN A 68 -12.99 4.43 -26.47
N GLY A 69 -13.68 3.36 -26.07
CA GLY A 69 -13.19 1.98 -26.21
C GLY A 69 -12.04 1.61 -25.27
N ARG A 70 -11.73 2.44 -24.27
CA ARG A 70 -10.60 2.26 -23.35
C ARG A 70 -11.02 2.34 -21.89
N GLN A 71 -10.45 1.46 -21.06
CA GLN A 71 -10.59 1.51 -19.61
C GLN A 71 -9.20 1.65 -18.97
N VAL A 72 -9.05 2.55 -18.00
CA VAL A 72 -7.78 2.78 -17.30
C VAL A 72 -7.99 2.82 -15.79
N THR A 73 -7.21 2.03 -15.06
CA THR A 73 -7.18 2.03 -13.60
C THR A 73 -5.76 2.07 -13.06
N TYR A 74 -5.64 2.60 -11.84
CA TYR A 74 -4.40 2.65 -11.08
C TYR A 74 -4.60 1.84 -9.81
N ALA A 75 -4.09 0.61 -9.76
CA ALA A 75 -4.44 -0.32 -8.68
C ALA A 75 -3.35 -0.47 -7.61
N TYR A 76 -2.12 -0.04 -7.90
CA TYR A 76 -1.03 -0.19 -6.95
C TYR A 76 -0.09 1.01 -6.98
N LEU A 77 0.31 1.42 -5.79
CA LEU A 77 1.22 2.53 -5.52
C LEU A 77 2.27 2.06 -4.52
N ALA A 78 3.54 2.37 -4.76
CA ALA A 78 4.61 2.13 -3.77
C ALA A 78 5.76 3.11 -3.95
N TRP A 79 6.18 3.78 -2.88
CA TRP A 79 7.41 4.56 -2.92
C TRP A 79 8.64 3.67 -2.92
N SER A 80 9.68 4.09 -3.63
CA SER A 80 10.98 3.42 -3.61
C SER A 80 11.54 3.45 -2.18
N PRO A 81 12.37 2.47 -1.77
CA PRO A 81 13.05 2.52 -0.47
C PRO A 81 13.82 3.82 -0.23
N THR A 82 14.36 4.40 -1.31
CA THR A 82 15.06 5.71 -1.32
C THR A 82 14.15 6.92 -1.32
N GLN A 83 12.82 6.74 -1.40
CA GLN A 83 11.80 7.77 -1.23
C GLN A 83 11.83 8.92 -2.26
N THR A 84 12.42 8.64 -3.42
CA THR A 84 12.55 9.59 -4.52
C THR A 84 11.58 9.31 -5.66
N ARG A 85 11.06 8.07 -5.74
CA ARG A 85 10.23 7.60 -6.85
C ARG A 85 8.98 6.89 -6.36
N LEU A 86 7.86 7.21 -6.96
CA LEU A 86 6.60 6.48 -6.81
C LEU A 86 6.49 5.46 -7.94
N LEU A 87 6.36 4.19 -7.60
CA LEU A 87 5.92 3.13 -8.52
C LEU A 87 4.40 3.16 -8.63
N VAL A 88 3.90 3.02 -9.84
CA VAL A 88 2.49 2.90 -10.17
C VAL A 88 2.28 1.70 -11.10
N ALA A 89 1.33 0.83 -10.74
CA ALA A 89 0.80 -0.18 -11.64
C ALA A 89 -0.46 0.37 -12.31
N ARG A 90 -0.39 0.55 -13.63
CA ARG A 90 -1.49 1.07 -14.44
C ARG A 90 -2.04 -0.06 -15.29
N PHE A 91 -3.33 -0.33 -15.18
CA PHE A 91 -4.01 -1.29 -16.03
C PHE A 91 -4.72 -0.56 -17.15
N GLU A 92 -4.64 -1.12 -18.35
CA GLU A 92 -5.34 -0.65 -19.52
C GLU A 92 -5.99 -1.82 -20.24
N SER A 93 -7.28 -1.66 -20.60
CA SER A 93 -7.96 -2.54 -21.55
C SER A 93 -8.46 -1.71 -22.73
N ASN A 94 -8.28 -2.25 -23.94
CA ASN A 94 -8.84 -1.70 -25.17
C ASN A 94 -9.90 -2.68 -25.71
N SER A 95 -11.13 -2.22 -25.77
CA SER A 95 -12.30 -2.93 -26.28
C SER A 95 -12.89 -2.27 -27.54
N SER A 96 -12.12 -1.41 -28.22
CA SER A 96 -12.59 -0.76 -29.45
C SER A 96 -12.90 -1.80 -30.55
N PRO A 97 -14.09 -1.75 -31.19
CA PRO A 97 -14.41 -2.65 -32.29
C PRO A 97 -13.34 -2.60 -33.39
N GLY A 98 -12.82 -3.75 -33.80
CA GLY A 98 -11.79 -3.86 -34.85
C GLY A 98 -10.33 -3.63 -34.42
N SER A 99 -10.07 -3.28 -33.15
CA SER A 99 -8.71 -3.31 -32.59
C SER A 99 -8.40 -4.67 -31.95
N PRO A 100 -7.16 -5.18 -32.03
CA PRO A 100 -6.78 -6.36 -31.26
C PRO A 100 -6.98 -6.07 -29.77
N TYR A 101 -7.74 -6.94 -29.07
CA TYR A 101 -7.98 -6.82 -27.64
C TYR A 101 -6.63 -6.78 -26.91
N ARG A 102 -6.31 -5.63 -26.33
CA ARG A 102 -5.10 -5.43 -25.53
C ARG A 102 -5.51 -5.12 -24.12
N GLN A 103 -5.30 -6.09 -23.23
CA GLN A 103 -5.45 -5.95 -21.80
C GLN A 103 -4.10 -6.20 -21.15
N GLY A 104 -3.64 -5.28 -20.30
CA GLY A 104 -2.37 -5.50 -19.61
C GLY A 104 -1.98 -4.38 -18.65
N TRP A 105 -1.07 -4.74 -17.75
CA TRP A 105 -0.46 -3.79 -16.84
C TRP A 105 0.76 -3.12 -17.47
N SER A 106 0.94 -1.84 -17.17
CA SER A 106 2.22 -1.15 -17.27
C SER A 106 2.80 -0.87 -15.89
N VAL A 107 4.12 -0.94 -15.82
CA VAL A 107 4.92 -0.58 -14.65
C VAL A 107 5.53 0.79 -14.91
N GLU A 108 5.13 1.77 -14.11
CA GLU A 108 5.50 3.17 -14.31
C GLU A 108 6.10 3.76 -13.05
N THR A 109 7.01 4.72 -13.22
CA THR A 109 7.60 5.44 -12.09
C THR A 109 7.45 6.95 -12.26
N TRP A 110 7.16 7.64 -11.16
CA TRP A 110 7.12 9.09 -11.10
C TRP A 110 8.16 9.60 -10.09
N THR A 111 8.99 10.53 -10.53
CA THR A 111 9.95 11.21 -9.65
C THR A 111 9.34 12.48 -9.12
N SER A 112 9.54 12.78 -7.83
CA SER A 112 8.99 14.00 -7.23
C SER A 112 9.38 15.26 -8.03
N GLY A 113 8.40 16.13 -8.29
CA GLY A 113 8.56 17.32 -9.14
C GLY A 113 8.49 17.09 -10.65
N SER A 114 8.54 15.84 -11.14
CA SER A 114 8.38 15.54 -12.57
C SER A 114 6.96 15.84 -13.06
N SER A 115 6.84 16.28 -14.32
CA SER A 115 5.57 16.46 -15.01
C SER A 115 5.05 15.17 -15.68
N LYS A 116 5.90 14.13 -15.82
CA LYS A 116 5.56 12.89 -16.52
C LYS A 116 6.00 11.64 -15.75
N PHE A 117 5.32 10.55 -16.00
CA PHE A 117 5.72 9.20 -15.61
C PHE A 117 6.73 8.63 -16.61
N LEU A 118 7.71 7.88 -16.10
CA LEU A 118 8.57 7.01 -16.88
C LEU A 118 7.96 5.62 -16.93
N ARG A 119 7.54 5.18 -18.12
CA ARG A 119 7.00 3.83 -18.35
C ARG A 119 8.15 2.85 -18.60
N LEU A 120 8.34 1.90 -17.68
CA LEU A 120 9.45 0.95 -17.69
C LEU A 120 9.10 -0.34 -18.42
N VAL A 121 7.89 -0.86 -18.19
CA VAL A 121 7.42 -2.14 -18.76
C VAL A 121 5.97 -2.00 -19.22
N THR A 122 5.63 -2.62 -20.34
CA THR A 122 4.28 -2.68 -20.92
C THR A 122 3.80 -4.12 -21.06
N ASN A 123 2.48 -4.29 -21.23
CA ASN A 123 1.84 -5.57 -21.52
C ASN A 123 2.19 -6.67 -20.49
N VAL A 124 2.29 -6.30 -19.22
CA VAL A 124 2.51 -7.25 -18.14
C VAL A 124 1.22 -8.05 -17.94
N ASN A 125 1.31 -9.36 -18.16
CA ASN A 125 0.22 -10.32 -18.00
C ASN A 125 0.29 -11.00 -16.63
N SER A 126 -0.02 -10.26 -15.57
CA SER A 126 -0.20 -10.84 -14.23
C SER A 126 -1.62 -10.63 -13.75
N GLN A 127 -2.17 -11.67 -13.10
CA GLN A 127 -3.49 -11.61 -12.49
C GLN A 127 -3.42 -11.27 -10.99
N ASP A 128 -2.45 -11.84 -10.26
CA ASP A 128 -2.50 -11.86 -8.79
C ASP A 128 -1.41 -11.06 -8.08
N PHE A 129 -0.28 -10.74 -8.75
CA PHE A 129 0.85 -10.09 -8.09
C PHE A 129 1.18 -8.73 -8.68
N VAL A 130 1.24 -7.75 -7.78
CA VAL A 130 1.58 -6.35 -8.08
C VAL A 130 3.10 -6.15 -8.17
N PRO A 131 3.59 -5.19 -8.98
CA PRO A 131 5.01 -4.90 -9.07
C PRO A 131 5.56 -4.35 -7.75
N GLN A 132 6.82 -4.63 -7.46
CA GLN A 132 7.46 -4.20 -6.20
C GLN A 132 8.90 -3.75 -6.41
N TRP A 133 9.32 -2.73 -5.66
CA TRP A 133 10.71 -2.34 -5.58
C TRP A 133 11.57 -3.45 -4.96
N SER A 134 12.79 -3.62 -5.45
CA SER A 134 13.84 -4.30 -4.68
C SER A 134 14.11 -3.55 -3.38
N SER A 135 14.58 -4.25 -2.35
CA SER A 135 14.96 -3.63 -1.07
C SER A 135 16.01 -2.52 -1.20
N ASP A 136 16.85 -2.57 -2.25
CA ASP A 136 17.85 -1.53 -2.58
C ASP A 136 17.29 -0.38 -3.46
N GLY A 137 16.04 -0.47 -3.93
CA GLY A 137 15.37 0.51 -4.77
C GLY A 137 15.90 0.65 -6.21
N ARG A 138 16.78 -0.25 -6.66
CA ARG A 138 17.39 -0.18 -8.00
C ARG A 138 16.60 -0.89 -9.09
N LYS A 139 15.72 -1.82 -8.71
CA LYS A 139 14.95 -2.65 -9.63
C LYS A 139 13.49 -2.71 -9.21
N ILE A 140 12.63 -3.01 -10.17
CA ILE A 140 11.22 -3.30 -9.92
C ILE A 140 10.94 -4.70 -10.43
N SER A 141 10.52 -5.59 -9.54
CA SER A 141 10.03 -6.91 -9.92
C SER A 141 8.61 -6.80 -10.44
N TYR A 142 8.29 -7.64 -11.42
CA TYR A 142 6.94 -7.85 -11.92
C TYR A 142 6.82 -9.31 -12.35
N MET A 143 5.58 -9.76 -12.53
CA MET A 143 5.29 -11.15 -12.83
C MET A 143 4.58 -11.28 -14.18
N SER A 144 4.86 -12.37 -14.89
CA SER A 144 4.07 -12.82 -16.03
C SER A 144 3.53 -14.22 -15.72
N SER A 145 2.22 -14.38 -15.88
CA SER A 145 1.48 -15.60 -15.57
C SER A 145 0.92 -16.21 -16.85
N SER A 146 1.06 -17.52 -17.00
CA SER A 146 0.38 -18.29 -18.04
C SER A 146 -0.21 -19.55 -17.43
N ARG A 147 -1.37 -20.00 -17.92
CA ARG A 147 -1.92 -21.30 -17.52
C ARG A 147 -0.90 -22.41 -17.79
N TYR A 148 -0.86 -23.42 -16.92
CA TYR A 148 0.01 -24.56 -17.09
C TYR A 148 -0.43 -25.42 -18.27
N ASP A 149 -1.75 -25.64 -18.37
CA ASP A 149 -2.51 -26.22 -19.47
C ASP A 149 -3.94 -25.60 -19.46
N ASP A 150 -4.70 -25.78 -20.54
CA ASP A 150 -6.00 -25.11 -20.75
C ASP A 150 -7.08 -25.51 -19.73
N LYS A 151 -6.93 -26.65 -19.04
CA LYS A 151 -7.90 -27.18 -18.08
C LYS A 151 -7.47 -26.98 -16.62
N SER A 152 -6.25 -26.48 -16.39
CA SER A 152 -5.66 -26.39 -15.07
C SER A 152 -5.90 -25.04 -14.39
N THR A 153 -6.15 -25.09 -13.08
CA THR A 153 -6.10 -23.92 -12.19
C THR A 153 -4.65 -23.58 -11.79
N MET A 154 -3.65 -24.33 -12.26
CA MET A 154 -2.24 -24.02 -12.04
C MET A 154 -1.70 -23.01 -13.05
N PHE A 155 -0.96 -22.04 -12.55
CA PHE A 155 -0.26 -21.04 -13.34
C PHE A 155 1.25 -21.22 -13.25
N LYS A 156 1.92 -21.07 -14.39
CA LYS A 156 3.36 -20.86 -14.48
C LYS A 156 3.61 -19.37 -14.29
N ASN A 157 4.17 -19.01 -13.15
CA ASN A 157 4.53 -17.64 -12.82
C ASN A 157 6.02 -17.43 -13.09
N THR A 158 6.34 -16.44 -13.90
CA THR A 158 7.72 -16.02 -14.18
C THR A 158 7.93 -14.63 -13.61
N VAL A 159 8.84 -14.54 -12.65
CA VAL A 159 9.24 -13.27 -12.05
C VAL A 159 10.40 -12.68 -12.84
N LYS A 160 10.26 -11.43 -13.22
CA LYS A 160 11.27 -10.62 -13.90
C LYS A 160 11.54 -9.37 -13.06
N ALA A 161 12.70 -8.76 -13.27
CA ALA A 161 13.00 -7.44 -12.72
C ALA A 161 13.50 -6.51 -13.82
N ALA A 162 12.92 -5.32 -13.88
CA ALA A 162 13.41 -4.22 -14.69
C ALA A 162 14.29 -3.30 -13.84
N ASP A 163 15.44 -2.88 -14.35
CA ASP A 163 16.15 -1.73 -13.81
C ASP A 163 15.55 -0.40 -14.34
N LEU A 164 16.02 0.73 -13.81
CA LEU A 164 15.47 2.04 -14.13
C LEU A 164 15.79 2.53 -15.55
N SER A 165 16.66 1.85 -16.30
CA SER A 165 16.85 2.11 -17.74
C SER A 165 15.94 1.23 -18.61
N GLY A 166 15.13 0.36 -18.01
CA GLY A 166 14.20 -0.54 -18.71
C GLY A 166 14.81 -1.88 -19.09
N ARG A 167 16.05 -2.19 -18.68
CA ARG A 167 16.65 -3.50 -18.96
C ARG A 167 16.03 -4.55 -18.04
N ILE A 168 15.58 -5.63 -18.64
CA ILE A 168 14.82 -6.70 -17.97
C ILE A 168 15.70 -7.93 -17.80
N ALA A 169 15.67 -8.52 -16.60
CA ALA A 169 16.27 -9.82 -16.30
C ALA A 169 15.26 -10.76 -15.66
N GLY A 170 15.35 -12.06 -15.98
CA GLY A 170 14.60 -13.10 -15.26
C GLY A 170 15.16 -13.30 -13.85
N LEU A 171 14.28 -13.47 -12.86
CA LEU A 171 14.67 -13.78 -11.47
C LEU A 171 14.41 -15.24 -11.13
N THR A 172 13.17 -15.69 -11.29
CA THR A 172 12.77 -17.06 -10.93
C THR A 172 11.46 -17.44 -11.61
N ARG A 173 11.09 -18.73 -11.52
CA ARG A 173 9.78 -19.24 -11.94
C ARG A 173 9.25 -20.19 -10.88
N PHE A 174 7.96 -20.10 -10.62
CA PHE A 174 7.26 -20.97 -9.70
C PHE A 174 5.86 -21.30 -10.23
N LYS A 175 5.23 -22.32 -9.64
CA LYS A 175 3.85 -22.68 -9.94
C LYS A 175 2.97 -22.24 -8.77
N ALA A 176 1.80 -21.69 -9.06
CA ALA A 176 0.80 -21.35 -8.05
C ALA A 176 -0.61 -21.68 -8.57
N ARG A 177 -1.56 -21.96 -7.68
CA ARG A 177 -2.97 -22.13 -8.05
C ARG A 177 -3.69 -20.79 -8.08
N GLU A 178 -4.49 -20.56 -9.13
CA GLU A 178 -5.45 -19.46 -9.23
C GLU A 178 -6.71 -19.78 -8.43
N GLY A 179 -7.44 -18.74 -8.01
CA GLY A 179 -8.80 -18.87 -7.51
C GLY A 179 -8.96 -18.45 -6.06
N CYS A 180 -8.91 -17.15 -5.81
CA CYS A 180 -9.47 -16.57 -4.60
C CYS A 180 -10.91 -16.09 -4.94
N LEU A 181 -11.81 -17.01 -5.26
CA LEU A 181 -13.20 -16.64 -5.57
C LEU A 181 -14.01 -16.70 -4.28
N ASP A 182 -13.90 -15.63 -3.48
CA ASP A 182 -14.96 -15.30 -2.55
C ASP A 182 -15.73 -14.12 -3.13
N ALA A 183 -17.04 -14.11 -2.91
CA ALA A 183 -17.91 -12.99 -3.22
C ALA A 183 -18.55 -12.54 -1.90
N SER A 184 -18.38 -11.27 -1.57
CA SER A 184 -19.13 -10.64 -0.48
C SER A 184 -20.26 -9.81 -1.08
N THR A 185 -21.41 -9.81 -0.42
CA THR A 185 -22.48 -8.86 -0.73
C THR A 185 -22.28 -7.52 -0.01
N ASP A 186 -21.52 -7.48 1.09
CA ASP A 186 -21.18 -6.26 1.83
C ASP A 186 -20.23 -5.35 1.03
N PRO A 187 -20.66 -4.14 0.63
CA PRO A 187 -19.81 -3.22 -0.15
C PRO A 187 -18.57 -2.74 0.61
N SER A 188 -18.61 -2.71 1.95
CA SER A 188 -17.46 -2.36 2.77
C SER A 188 -16.40 -3.45 2.69
N GLU A 189 -16.83 -4.72 2.67
CA GLU A 189 -15.93 -5.87 2.56
C GLU A 189 -15.34 -5.96 1.16
N LEU A 190 -16.14 -5.70 0.11
CA LEU A 190 -15.63 -5.58 -1.26
C LEU A 190 -14.60 -4.45 -1.38
N THR A 191 -14.86 -3.31 -0.74
CA THR A 191 -13.91 -2.19 -0.70
C THR A 191 -12.62 -2.59 0.01
N PHE A 192 -12.72 -3.31 1.13
CA PHE A 192 -11.56 -3.84 1.84
C PHE A 192 -10.74 -4.81 0.98
N TRP A 193 -11.39 -5.74 0.27
CA TRP A 193 -10.71 -6.70 -0.60
C TRP A 193 -10.04 -6.02 -1.78
N ASN A 194 -10.67 -5.01 -2.37
CA ASN A 194 -10.08 -4.22 -3.45
C ASN A 194 -8.80 -3.50 -3.03
N LEU A 195 -8.67 -3.11 -1.76
CA LEU A 195 -7.50 -2.41 -1.22
C LEU A 195 -6.40 -3.34 -0.71
N VAL A 196 -6.73 -4.58 -0.37
CA VAL A 196 -5.84 -5.48 0.37
C VAL A 196 -5.48 -6.73 -0.39
N GLY A 197 -6.43 -7.27 -1.13
CA GLY A 197 -6.39 -8.56 -1.79
C GLY A 197 -7.64 -9.40 -1.49
N PRO A 198 -7.85 -10.48 -2.26
CA PRO A 198 -9.04 -11.33 -2.12
C PRO A 198 -9.20 -11.92 -0.72
N GLY A 199 -10.45 -12.03 -0.22
CA GLY A 199 -10.73 -12.49 1.14
C GLY A 199 -10.11 -11.60 2.24
N GLY A 200 -9.70 -10.38 1.88
CA GLY A 200 -8.95 -9.46 2.73
C GLY A 200 -7.52 -9.91 3.01
N ILE A 201 -7.00 -10.91 2.28
CA ILE A 201 -5.66 -11.46 2.47
C ILE A 201 -4.69 -10.77 1.52
N ARG A 202 -3.64 -10.18 2.08
CA ARG A 202 -2.54 -9.63 1.29
C ARG A 202 -1.61 -10.75 0.83
N GLN A 203 -1.73 -11.14 -0.45
CA GLN A 203 -0.83 -12.11 -1.05
C GLN A 203 0.63 -11.66 -0.88
N THR A 204 1.46 -12.58 -0.39
CA THR A 204 2.85 -12.25 -0.08
C THR A 204 3.69 -12.50 -1.31
N PHE A 205 4.41 -11.47 -1.73
CA PHE A 205 5.61 -11.59 -2.53
C PHE A 205 6.61 -10.63 -1.92
N ILE A 206 7.76 -11.16 -1.52
CA ILE A 206 8.87 -10.43 -0.92
C ILE A 206 10.09 -10.90 -1.67
N TRP A 207 10.95 -9.97 -2.05
CA TRP A 207 12.22 -10.34 -2.66
C TRP A 207 13.34 -9.41 -2.19
N SER A 208 14.54 -9.97 -2.09
CA SER A 208 15.74 -9.21 -1.78
C SER A 208 16.83 -9.56 -2.78
N SER A 209 17.28 -8.55 -3.53
CA SER A 209 18.47 -8.66 -4.38
C SER A 209 19.73 -8.90 -3.54
N ALA A 210 19.88 -8.14 -2.46
CA ALA A 210 21.01 -8.23 -1.53
C ALA A 210 21.00 -9.55 -0.74
N GLY A 211 19.84 -9.93 -0.18
CA GLY A 211 19.66 -11.20 0.53
C GLY A 211 19.59 -12.42 -0.40
N ARG A 212 19.51 -12.21 -1.71
CA ARG A 212 19.42 -13.24 -2.75
C ARG A 212 18.28 -14.24 -2.53
N PHE A 213 17.08 -13.77 -2.21
CA PHE A 213 15.91 -14.64 -1.99
C PHE A 213 14.59 -14.07 -2.51
N VAL A 214 13.59 -14.96 -2.60
CA VAL A 214 12.16 -14.64 -2.69
C VAL A 214 11.37 -15.40 -1.63
N VAL A 215 10.33 -14.78 -1.08
CA VAL A 215 9.30 -15.41 -0.25
C VAL A 215 7.96 -15.10 -0.88
N TYR A 216 7.13 -16.11 -1.12
CA TYR A 216 5.87 -15.92 -1.84
C TYR A 216 4.76 -16.87 -1.39
N SER A 217 3.51 -16.44 -1.60
CA SER A 217 2.32 -17.28 -1.43
C SER A 217 2.21 -18.28 -2.58
N THR A 218 1.99 -19.55 -2.26
CA THR A 218 1.82 -20.62 -3.28
C THR A 218 0.38 -20.80 -3.73
N GLU A 219 -0.58 -20.45 -2.87
CA GLU A 219 -2.01 -20.47 -3.16
C GLU A 219 -2.71 -19.32 -2.43
N CYS A 220 -3.91 -19.02 -2.88
CA CYS A 220 -4.78 -17.95 -2.44
C CYS A 220 -5.14 -18.00 -0.94
N ILE A 221 -5.49 -19.18 -0.45
CA ILE A 221 -5.90 -19.45 0.93
C ILE A 221 -5.24 -20.74 1.41
N HIS A 222 -4.91 -20.80 2.70
CA HIS A 222 -4.58 -22.04 3.42
C HIS A 222 -3.29 -22.78 3.04
N THR A 223 -2.50 -22.29 2.10
CA THR A 223 -1.13 -22.79 1.90
C THR A 223 -0.13 -21.74 2.32
N GLY A 224 0.76 -22.16 3.20
CA GLY A 224 1.81 -21.34 3.77
C GLY A 224 2.68 -20.56 2.78
N LEU A 225 3.57 -19.77 3.35
CA LEU A 225 4.57 -19.05 2.56
C LEU A 225 5.74 -19.95 2.21
N THR A 226 6.28 -19.76 1.00
CA THR A 226 7.42 -20.51 0.47
C THR A 226 8.60 -19.59 0.25
N TYR A 227 9.78 -20.02 0.71
CA TYR A 227 11.07 -19.40 0.50
C TYR A 227 11.82 -20.08 -0.64
N ARG A 228 12.56 -19.29 -1.42
CA ARG A 228 13.51 -19.79 -2.41
C ARG A 228 14.71 -18.87 -2.57
N SER A 229 15.89 -19.47 -2.72
CA SER A 229 17.11 -18.75 -3.09
C SER A 229 17.07 -18.30 -4.55
N LEU A 230 17.50 -17.06 -4.82
CA LEU A 230 17.71 -16.55 -6.18
C LEU A 230 18.88 -17.22 -6.89
N ALA A 231 19.75 -17.94 -6.17
CA ALA A 231 20.79 -18.78 -6.77
C ALA A 231 20.25 -20.10 -7.35
N GLY A 232 18.98 -20.44 -7.10
CA GLY A 232 18.40 -21.75 -7.38
C GLY A 232 18.41 -22.67 -6.17
N GLY A 233 18.06 -23.94 -6.37
CA GLY A 233 17.90 -24.93 -5.31
C GLY A 233 16.44 -25.19 -4.90
N PRO A 234 16.22 -26.09 -3.92
CA PRO A 234 14.89 -26.50 -3.50
C PRO A 234 14.15 -25.39 -2.76
N GLU A 235 12.83 -25.43 -2.85
CA GLU A 235 11.94 -24.54 -2.13
C GLU A 235 11.77 -24.99 -0.68
N ARG A 236 11.58 -24.04 0.23
CA ARG A 236 11.41 -24.33 1.67
C ARG A 236 10.17 -23.64 2.23
N LEU A 237 9.38 -24.38 3.00
CA LEU A 237 8.19 -23.83 3.65
C LEU A 237 8.57 -22.92 4.82
N VAL A 238 8.18 -21.65 4.73
CA VAL A 238 8.36 -20.64 5.80
C VAL A 238 7.34 -20.83 6.92
N GLY A 239 6.14 -21.29 6.61
CA GLY A 239 5.14 -21.67 7.63
C GLY A 239 3.83 -22.13 7.02
N ARG A 240 3.38 -23.36 7.36
CA ARG A 240 2.23 -24.05 6.74
C ARG A 240 0.93 -23.25 6.71
N TRP A 241 0.67 -22.44 7.73
CA TRP A 241 -0.56 -21.66 7.87
C TRP A 241 -0.33 -20.16 7.87
N MET A 242 0.88 -19.74 7.49
CA MET A 242 1.23 -18.33 7.36
C MET A 242 0.64 -17.83 6.04
N ILE A 243 -0.33 -16.92 6.11
CA ILE A 243 -1.10 -16.45 4.93
C ILE A 243 -0.67 -15.05 4.46
N GLU A 244 -0.03 -14.28 5.34
CA GLU A 244 0.52 -12.96 5.06
C GLU A 244 1.88 -12.86 5.75
N ALA A 245 2.86 -12.17 5.18
CA ALA A 245 4.05 -11.75 5.90
C ALA A 245 4.63 -10.45 5.36
N VAL A 246 5.39 -9.77 6.22
CA VAL A 246 6.19 -8.60 5.86
C VAL A 246 7.62 -8.75 6.38
N LEU A 247 8.57 -8.32 5.55
CA LEU A 247 10.00 -8.35 5.83
C LEU A 247 10.38 -7.30 6.89
N SER A 248 11.23 -7.69 7.84
CA SER A 248 11.79 -6.78 8.82
C SER A 248 12.67 -5.72 8.13
N PRO A 249 12.84 -4.52 8.72
CA PRO A 249 13.65 -3.45 8.13
C PRO A 249 15.10 -3.87 7.80
N ASN A 250 15.67 -4.76 8.62
CA ASN A 250 17.03 -5.30 8.41
C ASN A 250 17.09 -6.50 7.43
N GLY A 251 15.96 -6.93 6.86
CA GLY A 251 15.92 -7.97 5.83
C GLY A 251 16.12 -9.43 6.29
N GLY A 252 16.35 -9.67 7.58
CA GLY A 252 16.67 -11.01 8.09
C GLY A 252 15.47 -11.81 8.63
N ARG A 253 14.36 -11.14 8.94
CA ARG A 253 13.21 -11.74 9.63
C ARG A 253 11.89 -11.38 8.94
N LEU A 254 10.86 -12.17 9.23
CA LEU A 254 9.49 -11.96 8.80
C LEU A 254 8.61 -11.86 10.04
N ILE A 255 7.64 -10.95 10.04
CA ILE A 255 6.44 -11.14 10.85
C ILE A 255 5.34 -11.62 9.92
N GLY A 256 4.73 -12.74 10.25
CA GLY A 256 3.66 -13.33 9.47
C GLY A 256 2.39 -13.55 10.27
N VAL A 257 1.26 -13.63 9.57
CA VAL A 257 -0.06 -13.92 10.14
C VAL A 257 -0.34 -15.41 9.98
N ASP A 258 -0.44 -16.12 11.11
CA ASP A 258 -0.87 -17.51 11.23
C ASP A 258 -2.28 -17.56 11.84
N ARG A 259 -2.99 -18.69 11.72
CA ARG A 259 -4.31 -18.90 12.35
C ARG A 259 -4.31 -18.68 13.87
N ARG A 260 -3.15 -18.82 14.52
CA ARG A 260 -2.98 -18.61 15.97
C ARG A 260 -2.56 -17.18 16.33
N GLY A 261 -2.20 -16.36 15.35
CA GLY A 261 -1.76 -14.98 15.52
C GLY A 261 -0.46 -14.65 14.79
N LEU A 262 0.19 -13.57 15.22
CA LEU A 262 1.45 -13.10 14.65
C LEU A 262 2.61 -14.03 15.03
N VAL A 263 3.41 -14.37 14.03
CA VAL A 263 4.59 -15.23 14.16
C VAL A 263 5.82 -14.50 13.63
N LEU A 264 6.84 -14.36 14.47
CA LEU A 264 8.18 -13.94 14.06
C LEU A 264 8.96 -15.16 13.58
N SER A 265 9.55 -15.09 12.40
CA SER A 265 10.35 -16.15 11.78
C SER A 265 11.61 -15.57 11.14
N ASN A 266 12.67 -16.37 10.99
CA ASN A 266 13.68 -16.04 9.99
C ASN A 266 13.10 -16.16 8.58
N VAL A 267 13.67 -15.46 7.61
CA VAL A 267 13.18 -15.43 6.20
C VAL A 267 13.15 -16.80 5.55
N ASP A 268 14.09 -17.66 5.92
CA ASP A 268 14.16 -19.03 5.42
C ASP A 268 13.08 -19.91 6.05
N GLY A 269 12.46 -19.51 7.17
CA GLY A 269 11.49 -20.29 7.94
C GLY A 269 12.04 -20.96 9.20
N SER A 270 13.33 -20.78 9.49
CA SER A 270 13.96 -21.28 10.72
C SER A 270 13.58 -20.38 11.90
N ALA A 271 13.58 -20.94 13.11
CA ALA A 271 13.28 -20.25 14.38
C ALA A 271 11.97 -19.43 14.37
N ARG A 272 10.92 -19.94 15.01
CA ARG A 272 9.61 -19.27 15.07
C ARG A 272 9.20 -18.93 16.49
N ARG A 273 8.68 -17.72 16.69
CA ARG A 273 8.06 -17.26 17.93
C ARG A 273 6.64 -16.78 17.65
N LEU A 274 5.66 -17.40 18.27
CA LEU A 274 4.25 -17.00 18.23
C LEU A 274 3.97 -15.97 19.33
N PHE A 275 3.16 -14.95 19.03
CA PHE A 275 2.69 -13.97 20.00
C PHE A 275 1.22 -14.22 20.36
N SER A 276 0.97 -14.57 21.61
CA SER A 276 -0.40 -14.75 22.14
C SER A 276 -1.21 -13.45 22.07
N GLY A 277 -2.55 -13.58 21.98
CA GLY A 277 -3.45 -12.41 21.95
C GLY A 277 -3.49 -11.66 20.62
N THR A 278 -2.86 -12.20 19.57
CA THR A 278 -2.81 -11.58 18.23
C THR A 278 -3.55 -12.40 17.17
N ALA A 279 -4.46 -13.30 17.58
CA ALA A 279 -5.17 -14.21 16.66
C ALA A 279 -6.02 -13.49 15.60
N ALA A 280 -6.50 -12.29 15.89
CA ALA A 280 -7.26 -11.45 14.96
C ALA A 280 -6.39 -10.51 14.11
N ALA A 281 -5.06 -10.58 14.24
CA ALA A 281 -4.15 -9.65 13.58
C ALA A 281 -4.10 -9.85 12.07
N ARG A 282 -4.14 -8.76 11.33
CA ARG A 282 -4.02 -8.70 9.86
C ARG A 282 -3.17 -7.50 9.46
N LEU A 283 -2.58 -7.57 8.27
CA LEU A 283 -1.83 -6.46 7.65
C LEU A 283 -0.73 -5.89 8.56
N PRO A 284 0.17 -6.73 9.11
CA PRO A 284 1.22 -6.25 9.99
C PRO A 284 2.21 -5.34 9.25
N VAL A 285 2.74 -4.35 9.95
CA VAL A 285 3.83 -3.48 9.50
C VAL A 285 4.84 -3.24 10.62
N TRP A 286 6.11 -3.22 10.27
CA TRP A 286 7.20 -2.99 11.21
C TRP A 286 7.36 -1.50 11.54
N SER A 287 7.75 -1.19 12.77
CA SER A 287 8.44 0.06 13.05
C SER A 287 9.82 0.07 12.39
N PRO A 288 10.37 1.24 12.00
CA PRO A 288 11.68 1.34 11.35
C PRO A 288 12.84 0.74 12.15
N ASP A 289 12.77 0.85 13.49
CA ASP A 289 13.76 0.29 14.42
C ASP A 289 13.62 -1.24 14.62
N GLY A 290 12.57 -1.86 14.06
CA GLY A 290 12.31 -3.29 14.20
C GLY A 290 11.85 -3.73 15.60
N ARG A 291 11.51 -2.81 16.50
CA ARG A 291 11.06 -3.13 17.86
C ARG A 291 9.57 -3.47 17.94
N PHE A 292 8.75 -2.78 17.16
CA PHE A 292 7.30 -2.88 17.20
C PHE A 292 6.73 -3.42 15.89
N VAL A 293 5.57 -4.06 16.01
CA VAL A 293 4.70 -4.39 14.87
C VAL A 293 3.36 -3.74 15.10
N TYR A 294 2.86 -2.99 14.12
CA TYR A 294 1.50 -2.49 14.11
C TYR A 294 0.65 -3.39 13.22
N TYR A 295 -0.59 -3.65 13.59
CA TYR A 295 -1.48 -4.49 12.81
C TYR A 295 -2.94 -4.04 12.99
N MET A 296 -3.77 -4.42 12.04
CA MET A 296 -5.22 -4.24 12.15
C MET A 296 -5.85 -5.46 12.82
N ALA A 297 -6.80 -5.23 13.71
CA ALA A 297 -7.72 -6.25 14.17
C ALA A 297 -9.17 -5.79 13.93
N ARG A 298 -10.05 -6.72 13.59
CA ARG A 298 -11.44 -6.46 13.28
C ARG A 298 -12.34 -7.38 14.07
N ARG A 299 -13.40 -6.82 14.65
CA ARG A 299 -14.46 -7.56 15.33
C ARG A 299 -15.81 -7.18 14.76
N THR A 300 -16.57 -8.17 14.32
CA THR A 300 -17.97 -8.01 13.94
C THR A 300 -18.82 -7.82 15.19
N LEU A 301 -19.55 -6.71 15.24
CA LEU A 301 -20.49 -6.40 16.29
C LEU A 301 -21.88 -6.95 15.97
N GLN A 302 -22.27 -6.85 14.69
CA GLN A 302 -23.57 -7.26 14.20
C GLN A 302 -23.47 -7.64 12.72
N THR A 303 -24.23 -8.66 12.31
CA THR A 303 -24.52 -8.92 10.90
C THR A 303 -25.97 -8.52 10.64
N LEU A 304 -26.16 -7.66 9.66
CA LEU A 304 -27.47 -7.18 9.22
C LEU A 304 -27.88 -8.01 8.00
N HIS A 305 -29.08 -8.56 8.04
CA HIS A 305 -29.61 -9.39 6.97
C HIS A 305 -30.76 -8.64 6.27
N TYR A 306 -30.79 -8.73 4.94
CA TYR A 306 -31.83 -8.15 4.09
C TYR A 306 -32.13 -9.10 2.94
N HIS A 307 -33.41 -9.27 2.58
CA HIS A 307 -33.81 -9.97 1.37
C HIS A 307 -34.37 -8.95 0.37
N ASP A 308 -33.83 -8.96 -0.85
CA ASP A 308 -34.37 -8.15 -1.93
C ASP A 308 -35.72 -8.71 -2.45
N ARG A 309 -36.35 -8.01 -3.40
CA ARG A 309 -37.65 -8.44 -3.96
C ARG A 309 -37.58 -9.75 -4.76
N ALA A 310 -36.39 -10.16 -5.17
CA ALA A 310 -36.15 -11.44 -5.83
C ALA A 310 -35.79 -12.56 -4.82
N GLY A 311 -35.75 -12.24 -3.52
CA GLY A 311 -35.42 -13.18 -2.45
C GLY A 311 -33.92 -13.33 -2.16
N ASN A 312 -33.04 -12.59 -2.85
CA ASN A 312 -31.60 -12.71 -2.65
C ASN A 312 -31.22 -12.17 -1.26
N LEU A 313 -30.42 -12.95 -0.53
CA LEU A 313 -29.87 -12.53 0.76
C LEU A 313 -28.71 -11.55 0.56
N PHE A 314 -28.78 -10.43 1.27
CA PHE A 314 -27.74 -9.43 1.39
C PHE A 314 -27.30 -9.34 2.85
N GLU A 315 -26.00 -9.53 3.09
CA GLU A 315 -25.42 -9.48 4.43
C GLU A 315 -24.48 -8.27 4.54
N ILE A 316 -24.65 -7.47 5.59
CA ILE A 316 -23.76 -6.35 5.90
C ILE A 316 -23.20 -6.55 7.30
N GLN A 317 -21.89 -6.54 7.41
CA GLN A 317 -21.21 -6.62 8.69
C GLN A 317 -21.00 -5.21 9.25
N VAL A 318 -21.50 -4.98 10.46
CA VAL A 318 -21.15 -3.80 11.24
C VAL A 318 -19.99 -4.17 12.13
N ASN A 319 -18.82 -3.64 11.81
CA ASN A 319 -17.58 -3.96 12.49
C ASN A 319 -17.11 -2.80 13.37
N ARG A 320 -16.28 -3.17 14.35
CA ARG A 320 -15.36 -2.28 15.06
C ARG A 320 -13.95 -2.77 14.78
N SER A 321 -13.09 -1.84 14.38
CA SER A 321 -11.71 -2.15 14.00
C SER A 321 -10.72 -1.38 14.87
N SER A 322 -9.57 -2.00 15.13
CA SER A 322 -8.47 -1.39 15.85
C SER A 322 -7.17 -1.43 15.05
N ILE A 323 -6.27 -0.50 15.38
CA ILE A 323 -4.86 -0.63 15.08
C ILE A 323 -4.18 -0.90 16.41
N ASP A 324 -3.51 -2.03 16.50
CA ASP A 324 -2.82 -2.50 17.69
C ASP A 324 -1.31 -2.47 17.46
N ARG A 325 -0.56 -2.27 18.54
CA ARG A 325 0.90 -2.31 18.57
C ARG A 325 1.37 -3.48 19.43
N LEU A 326 2.18 -4.34 18.85
CA LEU A 326 2.93 -5.41 19.52
C LEU A 326 4.36 -4.96 19.76
N ASP A 327 4.82 -5.00 21.01
CA ASP A 327 6.24 -4.88 21.37
C ASP A 327 6.90 -6.26 21.29
N LEU A 328 7.88 -6.44 20.41
CA LEU A 328 8.49 -7.76 20.16
C LEU A 328 9.43 -8.23 21.28
N VAL A 329 9.88 -7.32 22.15
CA VAL A 329 10.73 -7.66 23.28
C VAL A 329 9.86 -8.24 24.38
N SER A 330 8.90 -7.45 24.86
CA SER A 330 8.01 -7.82 25.97
C SER A 330 6.87 -8.76 25.57
N GLY A 331 6.49 -8.79 24.29
CA GLY A 331 5.29 -9.49 23.81
C GLY A 331 3.98 -8.76 24.14
N ARG A 332 4.04 -7.54 24.70
CA ARG A 332 2.85 -6.77 25.09
C ARG A 332 2.13 -6.23 23.85
N VAL A 333 0.81 -6.39 23.84
CA VAL A 333 -0.11 -5.82 22.85
C VAL A 333 -0.85 -4.62 23.45
N GLN A 334 -1.01 -3.56 22.67
CA GLN A 334 -1.78 -2.38 23.04
C GLN A 334 -2.52 -1.82 21.83
N ALA A 335 -3.85 -1.64 21.94
CA ALA A 335 -4.61 -0.88 20.96
C ALA A 335 -4.21 0.61 21.00
N ILE A 336 -3.84 1.19 19.86
CA ILE A 336 -3.50 2.62 19.73
C ILE A 336 -4.63 3.43 19.08
N LEU A 337 -5.55 2.76 18.37
CA LEU A 337 -6.75 3.34 17.78
C LEU A 337 -7.86 2.28 17.76
N THR A 338 -9.10 2.68 18.04
CA THR A 338 -10.28 1.82 17.85
C THR A 338 -11.45 2.66 17.37
N LEU A 339 -12.03 2.32 16.23
CA LEU A 339 -13.12 3.07 15.61
C LEU A 339 -14.27 2.13 15.18
N PRO A 340 -15.54 2.61 15.16
CA PRO A 340 -16.69 1.86 14.66
C PRO A 340 -16.72 1.88 13.13
N VAL A 341 -15.68 1.32 12.52
CA VAL A 341 -15.45 1.29 11.07
C VAL A 341 -15.25 -0.14 10.61
N HIS A 342 -15.51 -0.37 9.31
CA HIS A 342 -15.46 -1.70 8.72
C HIS A 342 -14.09 -2.33 8.88
N ALA A 343 -13.04 -1.63 8.45
CA ALA A 343 -11.66 -2.10 8.51
C ALA A 343 -10.67 -0.93 8.36
N PHE A 344 -9.40 -1.23 8.66
CA PHE A 344 -8.26 -0.43 8.21
C PHE A 344 -7.46 -1.19 7.15
N ALA A 345 -6.92 -0.46 6.16
CA ALA A 345 -6.08 -1.00 5.11
C ALA A 345 -4.82 -0.13 4.90
N ASN A 346 -3.86 -0.64 4.12
CA ASN A 346 -2.68 0.11 3.68
C ASN A 346 -1.88 0.80 4.81
N LEU A 347 -1.71 0.09 5.93
CA LEU A 347 -0.90 0.59 7.04
C LEU A 347 0.54 0.87 6.56
N ALA A 348 1.11 2.00 6.99
CA ALA A 348 2.49 2.38 6.71
C ALA A 348 3.05 3.23 7.87
N VAL A 349 4.26 2.92 8.33
CA VAL A 349 4.96 3.69 9.37
C VAL A 349 5.94 4.66 8.70
N SER A 350 5.98 5.90 9.18
CA SER A 350 6.96 6.90 8.74
C SER A 350 8.40 6.44 9.04
N ALA A 351 9.37 6.89 8.25
CA ALA A 351 10.79 6.54 8.46
C ALA A 351 11.32 6.93 9.85
N ASP A 352 10.83 8.05 10.39
CA ASP A 352 11.17 8.51 11.74
C ASP A 352 10.44 7.74 12.86
N GLY A 353 9.54 6.82 12.51
CA GLY A 353 8.76 6.01 13.44
C GLY A 353 7.69 6.77 14.22
N ARG A 354 7.41 8.03 13.90
CA ARG A 354 6.50 8.90 14.67
C ARG A 354 5.04 8.80 14.24
N TRP A 355 4.79 8.44 12.98
CA TRP A 355 3.45 8.45 12.38
C TRP A 355 3.11 7.11 11.75
N LEU A 356 1.85 6.73 11.90
CA LEU A 356 1.24 5.63 11.18
C LEU A 356 0.16 6.19 10.25
N TYR A 357 0.24 5.84 8.98
CA TYR A 357 -0.72 6.19 7.93
C TYR A 357 -1.52 4.96 7.55
N PHE A 358 -2.78 5.15 7.23
CA PHE A 358 -3.69 4.05 6.93
C PHE A 358 -4.91 4.57 6.19
N THR A 359 -5.61 3.64 5.54
CA THR A 359 -6.93 3.87 4.97
C THR A 359 -7.98 3.38 5.95
N GLU A 360 -8.92 4.24 6.31
CA GLU A 360 -10.16 3.89 6.99
C GLU A 360 -11.24 3.54 5.98
N ILE A 361 -12.00 2.48 6.25
CA ILE A 361 -13.15 2.05 5.45
C ILE A 361 -14.38 2.06 6.35
N SER A 362 -15.36 2.90 6.06
CA SER A 362 -16.59 2.96 6.87
C SER A 362 -17.46 1.70 6.71
N ASN A 363 -18.30 1.41 7.70
CA ASN A 363 -19.34 0.39 7.58
C ASN A 363 -20.37 0.81 6.51
N SER A 364 -21.07 -0.17 5.93
CA SER A 364 -22.19 0.04 4.99
C SER A 364 -23.55 0.11 5.69
N ASP A 365 -23.58 0.46 6.99
CA ASP A 365 -24.82 0.55 7.77
C ASP A 365 -25.73 1.69 7.28
N GLN A 366 -25.17 2.75 6.71
CA GLN A 366 -25.96 3.81 6.05
C GLN A 366 -26.65 3.30 4.78
N LEU A 367 -25.94 2.53 3.95
CA LEU A 367 -26.52 1.89 2.78
C LEU A 367 -27.65 0.94 3.20
N TYR A 368 -27.41 0.11 4.23
CA TYR A 368 -28.41 -0.81 4.76
C TYR A 368 -29.76 -0.14 5.03
N ARG A 369 -29.75 0.99 5.76
CA ARG A 369 -30.97 1.72 6.14
C ARG A 369 -31.81 2.17 4.93
N HIS A 370 -31.18 2.35 3.78
CA HIS A 370 -31.85 2.76 2.54
C HIS A 370 -32.13 1.58 1.60
N LEU A 371 -31.60 0.39 1.89
CA LEU A 371 -31.92 -0.85 1.16
C LEU A 371 -33.22 -1.48 1.62
N VAL A 372 -33.66 -1.22 2.85
CA VAL A 372 -34.91 -1.77 3.39
C VAL A 372 -36.10 -1.35 2.50
N GLY A 373 -36.60 -2.29 1.70
CA GLY A 373 -37.71 -2.07 0.75
C GLY A 373 -37.30 -1.83 -0.71
N ALA A 374 -36.00 -1.74 -1.01
CA ALA A 374 -35.48 -1.51 -2.35
C ALA A 374 -35.36 -2.81 -3.18
N PRO A 375 -35.62 -2.81 -4.50
CA PRO A 375 -35.58 -4.06 -5.29
C PRO A 375 -34.18 -4.65 -5.47
N LYS A 376 -33.13 -3.82 -5.41
CA LYS A 376 -31.70 -4.20 -5.48
C LYS A 376 -30.81 -3.01 -5.14
N VAL A 377 -29.54 -3.26 -4.85
CA VAL A 377 -28.50 -2.22 -4.77
C VAL A 377 -28.28 -1.58 -6.15
N THR A 378 -28.22 -0.25 -6.22
CA THR A 378 -27.92 0.49 -7.45
C THR A 378 -26.63 1.30 -7.32
N ASN A 379 -25.99 1.65 -8.44
CA ASN A 379 -24.80 2.51 -8.45
C ASN A 379 -25.06 3.89 -7.82
N ALA A 380 -26.27 4.44 -7.99
CA ALA A 380 -26.66 5.70 -7.36
C ALA A 380 -26.68 5.57 -5.83
N MET A 381 -27.25 4.48 -5.31
CA MET A 381 -27.26 4.21 -3.86
C MET A 381 -25.85 3.98 -3.32
N LEU A 382 -25.00 3.22 -4.02
CA LEU A 382 -23.60 3.03 -3.63
C LEU A 382 -22.82 4.34 -3.61
N THR A 383 -23.07 5.23 -4.56
CA THR A 383 -22.41 6.54 -4.63
C THR A 383 -22.83 7.44 -3.47
N GLN A 384 -24.11 7.39 -3.07
CA GLN A 384 -24.66 8.29 -2.06
C GLN A 384 -24.54 7.78 -0.63
N TYR A 385 -24.72 6.47 -0.43
CA TYR A 385 -24.84 5.83 0.89
C TYR A 385 -23.83 4.70 1.13
N GLY A 386 -23.04 4.35 0.11
CA GLY A 386 -22.03 3.31 0.21
C GLY A 386 -20.88 3.68 1.14
N PRO A 387 -19.94 2.75 1.34
CA PRO A 387 -18.81 2.96 2.22
C PRO A 387 -17.89 4.04 1.67
N THR A 388 -17.32 4.82 2.57
CA THR A 388 -16.31 5.84 2.26
C THR A 388 -14.92 5.32 2.59
N THR A 389 -13.91 5.86 1.89
CA THR A 389 -12.51 5.59 2.19
C THR A 389 -11.76 6.88 2.46
N ASN A 390 -11.10 6.96 3.60
CA ASN A 390 -10.31 8.13 3.97
C ASN A 390 -8.88 7.72 4.28
N THR A 391 -7.92 8.52 3.85
CA THR A 391 -6.53 8.40 4.30
C THR A 391 -6.37 9.19 5.60
N LEU A 392 -5.94 8.52 6.66
CA LEU A 392 -5.65 9.14 7.93
C LEU A 392 -4.19 8.93 8.33
N ARG A 393 -3.75 9.73 9.30
CA ARG A 393 -2.53 9.51 10.09
C ARG A 393 -2.82 9.58 11.58
N ILE A 394 -2.00 8.91 12.37
CA ILE A 394 -2.00 8.95 13.83
C ILE A 394 -0.57 8.85 14.36
N SER A 395 -0.29 9.40 15.53
CA SER A 395 0.99 9.15 16.20
C SER A 395 1.11 7.65 16.53
N THR A 396 2.31 7.10 16.41
CA THR A 396 2.61 5.71 16.78
C THR A 396 2.45 5.42 18.27
N GLY A 397 2.38 6.47 19.10
CA GLY A 397 1.98 6.39 20.50
C GLY A 397 0.46 6.37 20.74
N GLY A 398 -0.36 6.52 19.69
CA GLY A 398 -1.82 6.68 19.78
C GLY A 398 -2.27 8.15 19.81
N GLY A 399 -3.54 8.36 20.18
CA GLY A 399 -4.16 9.68 20.25
C GLY A 399 -5.19 9.92 19.16
N ARG A 400 -5.41 11.19 18.78
CA ARG A 400 -6.41 11.56 17.77
C ARG A 400 -5.85 11.39 16.35
N SER A 401 -6.56 10.64 15.52
CA SER A 401 -6.24 10.54 14.10
C SER A 401 -6.58 11.83 13.34
N GLN A 402 -5.89 12.06 12.23
CA GLN A 402 -6.03 13.24 11.37
C GLN A 402 -6.27 12.81 9.93
N VAL A 403 -7.24 13.43 9.25
CA VAL A 403 -7.51 13.17 7.84
C VAL A 403 -6.43 13.82 6.98
N VAL A 404 -5.78 13.02 6.16
CA VAL A 404 -4.81 13.48 5.15
C VAL A 404 -5.50 13.71 3.80
N ALA A 405 -6.39 12.78 3.41
CA ALA A 405 -7.17 12.88 2.18
C ALA A 405 -8.52 12.16 2.35
N ARG A 406 -9.58 12.75 1.78
CA ARG A 406 -10.89 12.11 1.66
C ARG A 406 -11.01 11.42 0.30
N ASP A 407 -11.85 10.40 0.26
CA ASP A 407 -12.13 9.58 -0.93
C ASP A 407 -10.84 9.00 -1.53
N ALA A 408 -9.98 8.48 -0.65
CA ALA A 408 -8.62 8.08 -0.93
C ALA A 408 -8.34 6.70 -0.32
N GLY A 409 -8.63 5.65 -1.09
CA GLY A 409 -8.54 4.27 -0.64
C GLY A 409 -7.14 3.66 -0.76
N GLN A 410 -6.58 3.67 -1.98
CA GLN A 410 -5.24 3.14 -2.25
C GLN A 410 -4.20 4.21 -1.97
N ILE A 411 -3.21 3.92 -1.10
CA ILE A 411 -2.19 4.91 -0.69
C ILE A 411 -0.77 4.35 -0.77
N ALA A 412 0.20 5.26 -0.88
CA ALA A 412 1.61 5.01 -0.63
C ALA A 412 2.24 6.25 0.03
N VAL A 413 3.00 6.03 1.10
CA VAL A 413 3.63 7.12 1.88
C VAL A 413 5.11 7.20 1.57
N SER A 414 5.60 8.40 1.25
CA SER A 414 7.03 8.65 1.06
C SER A 414 7.67 8.84 2.42
N ASN A 415 8.58 7.97 2.79
CA ASN A 415 9.33 8.04 4.05
C ASN A 415 10.51 9.01 3.95
N THR A 416 10.25 10.29 3.66
CA THR A 416 11.32 11.30 3.63
C THR A 416 11.81 11.62 5.05
N GLY A 417 12.70 10.78 5.58
CA GLY A 417 13.66 11.17 6.59
C GLY A 417 14.74 12.00 5.90
N GLY A 418 14.95 13.24 6.37
CA GLY A 418 15.91 14.18 5.81
C GLY A 418 17.37 13.77 6.03
#